data_AF-A0A371GHC0-F1
#
_entry.id   AF-A0A371GHC0-F1
#
_cell.length_a   1.000
_cell.length_b   1.000
_cell.length_c   1.000
_cell.angle_alpha   90.00
_cell.angle_beta   90.00
_cell.angle_gamma   90.00
#
_symmetry.space_group_name_H-M   'P 1'
#
loop_
_entity.id
_entity.type
_entity.pdbx_description
1 polymer ?
#
loop_
_entity_poly.entity_id
_entity_poly.type
_entity_poly.pdbx_seq_one_letter_code
_entity_poly.pdbx_strand_id
1 'polypeptide(L)' 'PVLFNTWGDMKRMFLEKFFPASRTTTIRKEICGIGQHFGETLHEYWERFNRLCAICPHHQINE' A
#
# COMPACT_ATOMS: atom_id res chain seq x y z
N PRO A 1 28.18 -10.60 6.05
CA PRO A 1 26.93 -10.82 6.83
C PRO A 1 26.23 -9.49 7.07
N VAL A 2 24.96 -9.36 6.69
CA VAL A 2 24.20 -8.13 7.01
C VAL A 2 23.97 -8.13 8.53
N LEU A 3 24.69 -7.25 9.23
CA LEU A 3 24.55 -7.03 10.65
C LEU A 3 23.47 -5.96 10.86
N PHE A 4 22.31 -6.38 11.38
CA PHE A 4 21.27 -5.47 11.80
C PHE A 4 21.69 -4.88 13.14
N ASN A 5 22.27 -3.69 13.12
CA ASN A 5 22.85 -3.06 14.31
C ASN A 5 21.80 -2.31 15.15
N THR A 6 20.62 -2.06 14.58
CA THR A 6 19.52 -1.40 15.26
C THR A 6 18.17 -2.03 14.92
N TRP A 7 17.18 -1.82 15.79
CA TRP A 7 15.78 -2.13 15.51
C TRP A 7 15.26 -1.40 14.25
N GLY A 8 15.76 -0.19 14.00
CA GLY A 8 15.45 0.60 12.81
C GLY A 8 15.87 -0.11 11.52
N ASP A 9 17.07 -0.70 11.51
CA ASP A 9 17.58 -1.44 10.34
C ASP A 9 16.74 -2.69 10.05
N MET A 10 16.36 -3.44 11.10
CA MET A 10 15.47 -4.60 10.94
C MET A 10 14.10 -4.18 10.41
N LYS A 11 13.52 -3.11 10.97
CA LYS A 11 12.22 -2.57 10.52
C LYS A 11 12.29 -2.13 9.07
N ARG A 12 13.34 -1.39 8.66
CA ARG A 12 13.52 -0.92 7.28
C ARG A 12 13.64 -2.09 6.30
N MET A 13 14.53 -3.05 6.54
CA MET A 13 14.70 -4.19 5.63
C MET A 13 13.46 -5.09 5.58
N PHE A 14 12.75 -5.27 6.70
CA PHE A 14 11.48 -5.98 6.71
C PHE A 14 10.45 -5.27 5.81
N LEU A 15 10.32 -3.95 5.95
CA LEU A 15 9.42 -3.16 5.13
C LEU A 15 9.83 -3.18 3.65
N GLU A 16 11.12 -3.01 3.32
CA GLU A 16 11.58 -3.09 1.93
C GLU A 16 11.33 -4.46 1.29
N LYS A 17 11.50 -5.54 2.04
CA LYS A 17 11.31 -6.91 1.54
C LYS A 17 9.84 -7.26 1.32
N PHE A 18 8.95 -6.86 2.22
CA PHE A 18 7.54 -7.29 2.21
C PHE A 18 6.57 -6.21 1.71
N PHE A 19 6.96 -4.93 1.82
CA PHE A 19 6.20 -3.75 1.44
C PHE A 19 7.08 -2.76 0.65
N PRO A 20 7.63 -3.19 -0.50
CA PRO A 20 8.53 -2.35 -1.27
C PRO A 20 7.85 -1.05 -1.69
N ALA A 21 8.62 0.02 -1.79
CA ALA A 21 8.12 1.34 -2.19
C ALA A 21 7.35 1.30 -3.52
N SER A 22 7.76 0.44 -4.46
CA SER A 22 7.06 0.21 -5.74
C SER A 22 5.63 -0.27 -5.55
N ARG A 23 5.38 -1.18 -4.60
CA ARG A 23 4.03 -1.68 -4.28
C ARG A 23 3.17 -0.55 -3.71
N THR A 24 3.73 0.26 -2.81
CA THR A 24 3.04 1.44 -2.25
C THR A 24 2.72 2.47 -3.35
N THR A 25 3.65 2.74 -4.28
CA THR A 25 3.43 3.63 -5.40
C THR A 25 2.33 3.13 -6.33
N THR A 26 2.29 1.83 -6.64
CA THR A 26 1.26 1.23 -7.49
C THR A 26 -0.11 1.34 -6.85
N ILE A 27 -0.26 0.96 -5.57
CA ILE A 27 -1.54 1.07 -4.85
C ILE A 27 -2.03 2.52 -4.82
N ARG A 28 -1.13 3.49 -4.58
CA ARG A 28 -1.49 4.92 -4.61
C ARG A 28 -1.99 5.35 -6.00
N LYS A 29 -1.32 4.92 -7.08
CA LYS A 29 -1.77 5.21 -8.45
C LYS A 29 -3.14 4.60 -8.73
N GLU A 30 -3.39 3.37 -8.29
CA GLU A 30 -4.69 2.70 -8.44
C GLU A 30 -5.80 3.44 -7.68
N ILE A 31 -5.55 3.87 -6.45
CA ILE A 31 -6.52 4.67 -5.68
C ILE A 31 -6.78 6.02 -6.36
N CYS A 32 -5.74 6.72 -6.83
CA CYS A 32 -5.92 8.00 -7.50
C CYS A 32 -6.62 7.87 -8.87
N GLY A 33 -6.46 6.74 -9.53
CA GLY A 33 -7.03 6.46 -10.86
C GLY A 33 -8.33 5.65 -10.82
N ILE A 34 -8.83 5.27 -9.65
CA ILE A 34 -10.04 4.46 -9.56
C ILE A 34 -11.26 5.29 -10.00
N GLY A 35 -11.99 4.74 -10.96
CA GLY A 35 -13.29 5.23 -11.39
C GLY A 35 -14.31 4.10 -11.40
N GLN A 36 -15.59 4.46 -11.42
CA GLN A 36 -16.67 3.51 -11.60
C GLN A 36 -16.60 2.93 -13.03
N HIS A 37 -16.60 1.60 -13.13
CA HIS A 37 -16.60 0.93 -14.44
C HIS A 37 -17.99 0.95 -15.07
N PHE A 38 -18.05 0.80 -16.39
CA PHE A 38 -19.34 0.67 -17.08
C PHE A 38 -20.05 -0.61 -16.63
N GLY A 39 -21.27 -0.46 -16.11
CA GLY A 39 -22.06 -1.57 -15.56
C GLY A 39 -21.74 -1.95 -14.12
N GLU A 40 -20.74 -1.33 -13.48
CA GLU A 40 -20.46 -1.50 -12.05
C GLU A 40 -21.48 -0.70 -11.23
N THR A 41 -22.08 -1.34 -10.22
CA THR A 41 -22.95 -0.63 -9.28
C THR A 41 -22.13 0.26 -8.34
N LEU A 42 -22.77 1.27 -7.75
CA LEU A 42 -22.11 2.12 -6.75
C LEU A 42 -21.58 1.32 -5.54
N HIS A 43 -22.28 0.24 -5.17
CA HIS A 43 -21.88 -0.63 -4.07
C HIS A 43 -20.59 -1.40 -4.40
N GLU A 44 -20.51 -2.00 -5.59
CA GLU A 44 -19.31 -2.72 -6.05
C GLU A 44 -18.10 -1.80 -6.17
N TYR A 45 -18.31 -0.59 -6.73
CA TYR A 45 -17.28 0.45 -6.77
C TYR A 45 -16.78 0.79 -5.36
N TRP A 46 -17.70 1.00 -4.41
CA TRP A 46 -17.37 1.33 -3.02
C TRP A 46 -16.59 0.21 -2.33
N GLU A 47 -16.98 -1.06 -2.52
CA GLU A 47 -16.21 -2.18 -1.98
C GLU A 47 -14.80 -2.23 -2.56
N ARG A 48 -14.65 -2.05 -3.88
CA ARG A 48 -13.34 -2.07 -4.55
C ARG A 48 -12.45 -0.94 -4.04
N PHE A 49 -12.99 0.27 -3.93
CA PHE A 49 -12.31 1.41 -3.33
C PHE A 49 -11.82 1.10 -1.91
N ASN A 50 -12.68 0.58 -1.04
CA ASN A 50 -12.31 0.27 0.34
C ASN A 50 -11.27 -0.85 0.44
N ARG A 51 -11.33 -1.85 -0.44
CA ARG A 51 -10.29 -2.89 -0.52
C ARG A 51 -8.93 -2.28 -0.87
N LEU A 52 -8.89 -1.36 -1.85
CA LEU A 52 -7.66 -0.65 -2.22
C LEU A 52 -7.13 0.21 -1.06
N CYS A 53 -8.01 0.90 -0.33
CA CYS A 53 -7.64 1.65 0.86
C CYS A 53 -7.07 0.75 1.97
N ALA A 54 -7.66 -0.43 2.20
CA ALA A 54 -7.20 -1.36 3.23
C ALA A 54 -5.83 -2.00 2.92
N ILE A 55 -5.51 -2.23 1.63
CA ILE A 55 -4.20 -2.77 1.23
C ILE A 55 -3.12 -1.69 1.13
N CYS A 56 -3.49 -0.42 1.05
CA CYS A 56 -2.55 0.68 1.17
C CYS A 56 -2.12 0.74 2.64
N PRO A 57 -0.89 0.33 3.00
CA PRO A 57 -0.43 0.59 4.35
C PRO A 57 -0.48 2.11 4.51
N HIS A 58 -1.42 2.62 5.31
CA HIS A 58 -1.44 4.01 5.73
C HIS A 58 -0.10 4.25 6.42
N HIS A 59 0.89 4.68 5.64
CA HIS A 59 2.23 4.89 6.13
C HIS A 59 2.22 6.22 6.87
N GLN A 60 1.56 6.24 8.03
CA GLN A 60 1.96 7.06 9.16
C GLN A 60 3.19 6.42 9.84
N ILE A 61 4.12 5.88 9.07
CA ILE A 61 5.50 5.82 9.53
C ILE A 61 6.06 7.17 9.10
N ASN A 62 5.80 8.19 9.91
CA ASN A 62 6.68 9.33 9.95
C ASN A 62 8.08 8.78 10.20
N GLU A 63 9.06 9.24 9.40
CA GLU A 63 10.48 9.03 9.68
C GLU A 63 10.86 9.47 11.10
#